data_AF-A0A0B4GRL7-F1
#
_entry.id   AF-A0A0B4GRL7-F1
#
_cell.length_a   1.000
_cell.length_b   1.000
_cell.length_c   1.000
_cell.angle_alpha   90.00
_cell.angle_beta   90.00
_cell.angle_gamma   90.00
#
_symmetry.space_group_name_H-M   'P 1'
#
loop_
_entity.id
_entity.type
_entity.pdbx_description
1 polymer ?
#
loop_
_entity_poly.entity_id
_entity_poly.type
_entity_poly.pdbx_seq_one_letter_code
_entity_poly.pdbx_strand_id
1 'polypeptide(L)'
;MPPAVPFQPSEAWIASITAVTIEEVTLCAIGILATIIRVCGRARAAGLKGLRADDYLVSVGALFYTILTTLSVCIGYMAWALTNTRMADEQRAALAPDDTEFQLRFVITWVEYPDQDKEH
;
A
#
# COMPACT_ATOMS: atom_id res chain seq x y z
N MET A 1 26.36 19.62 13.96
CA MET A 1 25.36 18.57 13.75
C MET A 1 26.06 17.42 13.04
N PRO A 2 26.13 16.21 13.61
CA PRO A 2 26.61 15.06 12.85
C PRO A 2 25.75 14.92 11.59
N PRO A 3 26.33 14.51 10.44
CA PRO A 3 25.53 14.30 9.23
C PRO A 3 24.42 13.30 9.55
N ALA A 4 23.20 13.59 9.12
CA ALA A 4 22.09 12.66 9.21
C ALA A 4 22.55 11.33 8.62
N VAL A 5 22.63 10.29 9.45
CA VAL A 5 22.98 8.95 8.98
C VAL A 5 21.87 8.57 8.02
N PRO A 6 22.15 8.32 6.72
CA PRO A 6 21.12 7.91 5.79
C PRO A 6 20.45 6.67 6.35
N PHE A 7 19.12 6.61 6.32
CA PHE A 7 18.39 5.40 6.70
C PHE A 7 18.98 4.20 5.96
N GLN A 8 19.58 3.27 6.70
CA GLN A 8 20.10 2.02 6.18
C GLN A 8 19.10 0.92 6.57
N PRO A 9 18.25 0.44 5.64
CA PRO A 9 17.30 -0.60 5.95
C PRO A 9 18.02 -1.90 6.33
N SER A 10 17.60 -2.55 7.41
CA SER A 10 18.11 -3.88 7.78
C SER A 10 17.62 -4.95 6.81
N GLU A 11 18.33 -6.09 6.73
CA GLU A 11 17.89 -7.21 5.87
C GLU A 11 16.48 -7.70 6.22
N ALA A 12 16.15 -7.77 7.51
CA ALA A 12 14.83 -8.15 7.99
C ALA A 12 13.74 -7.16 7.56
N TRP A 13 14.05 -5.87 7.53
CA TRP A 13 13.15 -4.83 7.04
C TRP A 13 12.85 -5.02 5.56
N ILE A 14 13.88 -5.17 4.72
CA ILE A 14 13.76 -5.40 3.28
C ILE A 14 12.93 -6.65 2.99
N ALA A 15 13.22 -7.76 3.69
CA ALA A 15 12.49 -9.00 3.54
C ALA A 15 11.00 -8.84 3.86
N SER A 16 10.67 -8.08 4.91
CA SER A 16 9.28 -7.85 5.32
C SER A 16 8.47 -7.07 4.28
N ILE A 17 9.06 -6.05 3.67
CA ILE A 17 8.41 -5.24 2.63
C ILE A 17 8.21 -6.08 1.38
N THR A 18 9.24 -6.82 0.99
CA THR A 18 9.21 -7.70 -0.17
C THR A 18 8.09 -8.72 -0.04
N ALA A 19 7.92 -9.32 1.14
CA ALA A 19 6.85 -10.29 1.41
C ALA A 19 5.45 -9.66 1.25
N VAL A 20 5.22 -8.48 1.82
CA VAL A 20 3.93 -7.76 1.69
C VAL A 20 3.65 -7.38 0.24
N THR A 21 4.64 -6.86 -0.48
CA THR A 21 4.50 -6.53 -1.90
C THR A 21 4.19 -7.77 -2.74
N ILE A 22 4.85 -8.90 -2.48
CA ILE A 22 4.56 -10.16 -3.16
C ILE A 22 3.12 -10.61 -2.89
N GLU A 23 2.66 -10.56 -1.64
CA GLU A 23 1.30 -10.94 -1.27
C GLU A 23 0.26 -10.08 -2.01
N GLU A 24 0.43 -8.76 -1.97
CA GLU A 24 -0.50 -7.82 -2.59
C GLU A 24 -0.57 -8.00 -4.12
N VAL A 25 0.59 -8.09 -4.79
CA VAL A 25 0.67 -8.29 -6.24
C VAL A 25 0.12 -9.67 -6.64
N THR A 26 0.39 -10.70 -5.83
CA THR A 26 -0.11 -12.05 -6.10
C THR A 26 -1.63 -12.11 -5.99
N LEU A 27 -2.23 -11.49 -4.96
CA LEU A 27 -3.68 -11.42 -4.81
C LEU A 27 -4.33 -10.63 -5.96
N CYS A 28 -3.70 -9.54 -6.40
CA CYS A 28 -4.12 -8.78 -7.58
C CYS A 28 -4.12 -9.64 -8.84
N ALA A 29 -3.03 -10.37 -9.10
CA ALA A 29 -2.92 -11.26 -10.25
C ALA A 29 -3.99 -12.37 -10.24
N ILE A 30 -4.25 -12.97 -9.07
CA ILE A 30 -5.30 -13.98 -8.90
C ILE A 30 -6.68 -13.37 -9.18
N GLY A 31 -6.97 -12.17 -8.65
CA GLY A 31 -8.22 -11.46 -8.87
C GLY A 31 -8.47 -11.13 -10.36
N ILE A 32 -7.44 -10.66 -11.06
CA ILE A 32 -7.49 -10.41 -12.51
C ILE A 32 -7.74 -11.73 -13.27
N LEU A 33 -7.00 -12.80 -12.94
CA LEU A 33 -7.14 -14.09 -13.61
C LEU A 33 -8.56 -14.67 -13.43
N ALA A 34 -9.09 -14.64 -12.21
CA ALA A 34 -10.45 -15.09 -11.91
C ALA A 34 -11.49 -14.28 -12.71
N THR A 35 -11.28 -12.97 -12.84
CA THR A 35 -12.12 -12.08 -13.64
C THR A 35 -12.08 -12.42 -15.13
N ILE A 36 -10.89 -12.65 -15.69
CA ILE A 36 -10.72 -13.05 -17.11
C ILE A 36 -11.43 -14.39 -17.36
N ILE A 37 -11.18 -15.40 -16.52
CA ILE A 37 -11.82 -16.72 -16.66
C ILE A 37 -13.34 -16.59 -16.67
N ARG A 38 -13.90 -15.79 -15.76
CA ARG A 38 -15.35 -15.54 -15.67
C ARG A 38 -15.90 -14.90 -16.95
N VAL A 39 -15.31 -13.78 -17.39
CA VAL A 39 -15.79 -13.01 -18.54
C VAL A 39 -15.64 -13.83 -19.83
N CYS A 40 -14.50 -14.48 -20.04
CA CYS A 40 -14.26 -15.34 -21.19
C CYS A 40 -15.18 -16.58 -21.18
N GLY A 41 -15.39 -17.19 -20.02
CA GLY A 41 -16.31 -18.32 -19.86
C GLY A 41 -17.72 -17.96 -20.29
N ARG A 42 -18.23 -16.80 -19.85
CA ARG A 42 -19.55 -16.32 -20.25
C ARG A 42 -19.63 -15.87 -21.70
N ALA A 43 -18.62 -15.18 -22.22
CA ALA A 43 -18.57 -14.82 -23.62
C ALA A 43 -18.60 -16.05 -24.54
N ARG A 44 -17.95 -17.15 -24.15
CA ARG A 44 -18.00 -18.42 -24.90
C ARG A 44 -19.33 -19.15 -24.77
N ALA A 45 -19.95 -19.13 -23.59
CA ALA A 45 -21.21 -19.85 -23.34
C ALA A 45 -22.46 -19.13 -23.89
N ALA A 46 -22.52 -17.80 -23.79
CA ALA A 46 -23.71 -17.01 -24.10
C ALA A 46 -23.48 -16.00 -25.26
N GLY A 47 -22.28 -15.97 -25.83
CA GLY A 47 -21.87 -14.95 -26.80
C GLY A 47 -21.56 -13.59 -26.15
N LEU A 48 -20.93 -12.69 -26.90
CA LEU A 48 -20.58 -11.35 -26.41
C LEU A 48 -21.81 -10.50 -26.04
N LYS A 49 -22.98 -10.76 -26.64
CA LYS A 49 -24.26 -10.12 -26.27
C LYS A 49 -24.88 -10.70 -25.00
N GLY A 50 -24.37 -11.82 -24.49
CA GLY A 50 -24.83 -12.49 -23.28
C GLY A 50 -24.14 -12.01 -22.00
N LEU A 51 -23.22 -11.04 -22.09
CA LEU A 51 -22.58 -10.41 -20.93
C LEU A 51 -23.62 -9.64 -20.11
N ARG A 52 -23.66 -9.90 -18.81
CA ARG A 52 -24.60 -9.26 -17.88
C ARG A 52 -23.95 -8.04 -17.23
N ALA A 53 -24.77 -7.15 -16.66
CA ALA A 53 -24.27 -5.99 -15.90
C ALA A 53 -23.23 -6.37 -14.83
N ASP A 54 -23.44 -7.51 -14.17
CA ASP A 54 -22.52 -8.09 -13.19
C ASP A 54 -21.11 -8.42 -13.77
N ASP A 55 -21.00 -8.80 -15.05
CA ASP A 55 -19.70 -9.01 -15.71
C ASP A 55 -18.94 -7.70 -15.93
N TYR A 56 -19.67 -6.61 -16.20
CA TYR A 56 -19.08 -5.28 -16.31
C TYR A 56 -18.65 -4.77 -14.93
N LEU A 57 -19.48 -4.96 -13.90
CA LEU A 57 -19.14 -4.54 -12.53
C LEU A 57 -17.87 -5.23 -12.02
N VAL A 58 -17.74 -6.54 -12.23
CA VAL A 58 -16.54 -7.26 -11.78
C VAL A 58 -15.30 -6.86 -12.58
N SER A 59 -15.45 -6.55 -13.87
CA SER A 59 -14.35 -6.06 -14.71
C SER A 59 -13.87 -4.68 -14.27
N VAL A 60 -14.80 -3.77 -13.95
CA VAL A 60 -14.49 -2.45 -13.40
C VAL A 60 -13.85 -2.58 -12.01
N GLY A 61 -14.35 -3.50 -11.17
CA GLY A 61 -13.74 -3.82 -9.89
C GLY A 61 -12.29 -4.30 -10.03
N ALA A 62 -12.00 -5.20 -10.97
CA ALA A 62 -10.64 -5.67 -11.24
C ALA A 62 -9.73 -4.54 -11.74
N LEU A 63 -10.24 -3.61 -12.55
CA LEU A 63 -9.50 -2.41 -12.96
C LEU A 63 -9.12 -1.54 -11.76
N PHE A 64 -10.08 -1.21 -10.88
CA PHE A 64 -9.79 -0.44 -9.68
C PHE A 64 -8.82 -1.17 -8.75
N TYR A 65 -8.97 -2.48 -8.59
CA TYR A 65 -8.06 -3.26 -7.77
C TYR A 65 -6.63 -3.19 -8.28
N THR A 66 -6.44 -3.26 -9.60
CA THR A 66 -5.13 -3.10 -10.25
C THR A 66 -4.53 -1.71 -10.02
N ILE A 67 -5.35 -0.65 -10.16
CA ILE A 67 -4.92 0.74 -9.94
C ILE A 67 -4.50 0.93 -8.48
N LEU A 68 -5.33 0.50 -7.53
CA LEU A 68 -5.06 0.61 -6.10
C LEU A 68 -3.81 -0.16 -5.70
N THR A 69 -3.63 -1.38 -6.22
CA THR A 69 -2.42 -2.18 -5.98
C THR A 69 -1.17 -1.47 -6.51
N THR A 70 -1.25 -0.92 -7.73
CA THR A 70 -0.12 -0.17 -8.33
C THR A 70 0.23 1.05 -7.48
N LEU A 71 -0.78 1.80 -7.03
CA LEU A 71 -0.57 2.96 -6.17
C LEU A 71 0.05 2.57 -4.83
N SER A 72 -0.41 1.49 -4.21
CA SER A 72 0.17 0.94 -2.97
C SER A 72 1.66 0.64 -3.13
N VAL A 73 2.04 -0.06 -4.20
CA VAL A 73 3.45 -0.37 -4.50
C VAL A 73 4.27 0.91 -4.73
N CYS A 74 3.74 1.88 -5.48
CA CYS A 74 4.41 3.17 -5.69
C CYS A 74 4.62 3.94 -4.38
N ILE A 75 3.60 4.01 -3.52
CA ILE A 75 3.67 4.68 -2.21
C ILE A 75 4.68 3.95 -1.31
N GLY A 76 4.67 2.62 -1.30
CA GLY A 76 5.64 1.81 -0.56
C GLY A 76 7.08 2.10 -0.97
N TYR A 77 7.33 2.28 -2.27
CA TYR A 77 8.64 2.68 -2.79
C TYR A 77 9.02 4.10 -2.39
N MET A 78 8.11 5.07 -2.53
CA MET A 78 8.36 6.49 -2.21
C MET A 78 8.64 6.72 -0.73
N ALA A 79 7.95 5.99 0.14
CA ALA A 79 8.02 6.21 1.57
C ALA A 79 8.95 5.22 2.28
N TRP A 80 9.82 4.52 1.53
CA TRP A 80 10.75 3.49 2.04
C TRP A 80 10.07 2.42 2.91
N ALA A 81 8.77 2.21 2.65
CA ALA A 81 7.84 1.40 3.45
C ALA A 81 7.79 1.72 4.96
N LEU A 82 8.14 2.94 5.36
CA LEU A 82 8.06 3.47 6.72
C LEU A 82 6.58 3.67 7.12
N THR A 83 5.83 2.59 7.18
CA THR A 83 4.46 2.60 7.70
C THR A 83 4.50 2.73 9.23
N ASN A 84 3.48 3.38 9.77
CA ASN A 84 3.35 3.58 11.22
C ASN A 84 2.94 2.29 11.96
N THR A 85 2.35 1.32 11.27
CA THR A 85 1.77 0.09 11.85
C THR A 85 2.75 -0.83 12.57
N ARG A 86 4.07 -0.65 12.40
CA ARG A 86 5.10 -1.41 13.12
C ARG A 86 5.90 -0.58 14.14
N MET A 87 5.52 0.68 14.35
CA MET A 87 6.16 1.59 15.30
C MET A 87 5.29 1.69 16.56
N ALA A 88 5.87 1.40 17.72
CA ALA A 88 5.19 1.63 18.99
C ALA A 88 4.92 3.13 19.18
N ASP A 89 3.83 3.47 19.85
CA ASP A 89 3.40 4.87 20.02
C ASP A 89 4.46 5.72 20.73
N GLU A 90 5.23 5.13 21.65
CA GLU A 90 6.35 5.79 22.35
C GLU A 90 7.49 6.18 21.39
N GLN A 91 7.83 5.29 20.45
CA GLN A 91 8.84 5.59 19.43
C GLN A 91 8.34 6.61 18.41
N ARG A 92 7.03 6.64 18.12
CA ARG A 92 6.43 7.65 17.26
C ARG A 92 6.45 9.04 17.90
N ALA A 93 6.15 9.13 19.20
CA ALA A 93 6.17 10.39 19.95
C ALA A 93 7.58 10.99 20.10
N ALA A 94 8.62 10.16 20.00
CA ALA A 94 10.01 10.58 20.10
C ALA A 94 10.59 11.11 18.77
N LEU A 95 9.87 11.03 17.65
CA LEU A 95 10.35 11.56 16.37
C LEU A 95 10.36 13.09 16.37
N ALA A 96 11.50 13.66 15.98
CA ALA A 96 11.62 15.09 15.80
C ALA A 96 10.85 15.55 14.54
N PRO A 97 10.05 16.63 14.60
CA PRO A 97 9.24 17.09 13.47
C PRO A 97 10.04 17.54 12.23
N ASP A 98 11.31 17.89 12.43
CA ASP A 98 12.24 18.29 11.37
C ASP A 98 12.97 17.10 10.73
N ASP A 99 12.77 15.89 11.23
CA ASP A 99 13.42 14.69 10.71
C ASP A 99 12.77 14.21 9.39
N THR A 100 13.60 13.72 8.48
CA THR A 100 13.16 13.16 7.20
C THR A 100 12.26 11.94 7.42
N GLU A 101 12.50 11.17 8.48
CA GLU A 101 11.64 10.04 8.85
C GLU A 101 10.23 10.49 9.25
N PHE A 102 10.09 11.60 9.99
CA PHE A 102 8.79 12.17 10.36
C PHE A 102 8.00 12.59 9.12
N GLN A 103 8.67 13.27 8.18
CA GLN A 103 8.06 13.71 6.93
C GLN A 103 7.61 12.53 6.04
N LEU A 104 8.42 11.47 5.93
CA LEU A 104 8.05 10.27 5.19
C LEU A 104 6.87 9.53 5.81
N ARG A 105 6.79 9.47 7.15
CA ARG A 105 5.69 8.84 7.88
C ARG A 105 4.38 9.61 7.76
N PHE A 106 4.43 10.95 7.79
CA PHE A 106 3.26 11.81 7.60
C PHE A 106 2.56 11.59 6.25
N VAL A 107 3.33 11.36 5.18
CA VAL A 107 2.80 11.10 3.83
C VAL A 107 1.92 9.85 3.79
N ILE A 108 2.23 8.83 4.59
CA ILE A 108 1.52 7.53 4.57
C ILE A 108 0.43 7.45 5.64
N THR A 109 0.61 8.08 6.79
CA THR A 109 -0.30 7.96 7.94
C THR A 109 -0.21 9.22 8.81
N TRP A 110 -1.36 9.66 9.34
CA TRP A 110 -1.42 10.74 10.32
C TRP A 110 -0.55 10.44 11.54
N VAL A 111 0.36 11.35 11.86
CA VAL A 111 1.11 11.36 13.12
C VAL A 111 0.46 12.43 14.01
N GLU A 112 0.00 12.03 15.19
CA GLU A 112 -0.55 12.97 16.19
C GLU A 112 0.57 13.93 16.59
N TYR A 113 0.31 15.25 16.48
CA TYR A 113 1.28 16.24 16.94
C TYR A 113 1.32 16.20 18.47
N PRO A 114 2.50 16.10 19.10
CA PRO A 114 2.59 16.22 20.55
C PRO A 114 2.09 17.63 20.93
N ASP A 115 0.95 17.65 21.61
CA ASP A 115 0.27 18.83 22.13
C ASP A 115 1.28 19.66 22.96
N GLN A 116 1.78 20.76 22.41
CA GLN A 116 2.81 21.60 23.04
C GLN A 116 2.25 22.41 24.23
N ASP A 117 0.95 22.25 24.52
CA ASP A 117 0.19 23.15 25.40
C ASP A 117 -0.01 22.58 26.82
N LYS A 118 0.68 21.49 27.20
CA LYS A 118 0.50 20.81 28.50
C LYS A 118 1.59 21.06 29.55
N GLU A 119 2.47 22.05 29.35
CA GLU A 119 3.49 22.44 30.35
C GLU A 119 3.21 23.79 31.05
N HIS A 120 1.96 24.08 31.40
CA HIS A 120 1.61 25.21 32.26
C HIS A 120 0.84 24.78 33.51
#